data_AF-A0A7R9DL63-F1
#
_entry.id   AF-A0A7R9DL63-F1
#
_cell.length_a   1.000
_cell.length_b   1.000
_cell.length_c   1.000
_cell.angle_alpha   90.00
_cell.angle_beta   90.00
_cell.angle_gamma   90.00
#
_symmetry.space_group_name_H-M   'P 1'
#
loop_
_entity.id
_entity.type
_entity.pdbx_description
1 polymer ?
#
loop_
_entity_poly.entity_id
_entity_poly.type
_entity_poly.pdbx_seq_one_letter_code
_entity_poly.pdbx_strand_id
1 'polypeptide(L)'
;MATMSLRVGGKQNTSVPKLHGEHKKIDTIKVIPIFLEEAKELVNDCVPVITEVEKLRDANTVEQQLQILKLMANRYLEDNDDYGTNLFNFYLKLMTNFYLKATPKNPIKHAIVRIFGTFPKAAHHNVAGCLSRGLAELIHIDPTDCNLEDLNNTVNAIGCCFDNFPIGIQAVGLIVREVLDFLNFCLSVNIAELGKELSPTDKMEVGLYSHTAVRTTVSVLQKCQPSIKNLLPKTEGSQLRNVNILPHILETHPKVDCSVKKHIERYLDEKNCNGFVLADLLSSATTLLKHEDLPMDTRANCGLVLVLIVSYLHDDKGWLDLISLDSSVGNSCQLPNSLSDCTKLCICMGLLNTLTTGQLLSLTDCGTPVICHLFQQLLAISFRSSTESNMVLATTRAMQLLSRCLLTCVQNGDGSDLVSSMLTEALEFVWTHVDHYMDSVRHAAQGVLANLVKTGATLRST
;
A
#
# COMPACT_ATOMS: atom_id res chain seq x y z
N MET A 1 1.93 -1.78 14.18
CA MET A 1 2.58 -1.80 12.86
C MET A 1 3.44 -0.54 12.78
N ALA A 2 4.75 -0.67 12.99
CA ALA A 2 5.69 0.45 12.99
C ALA A 2 6.70 0.24 11.85
N THR A 3 6.68 1.11 10.86
CA THR A 3 7.65 1.15 9.77
C THR A 3 8.95 1.74 10.32
N MET A 4 9.94 0.89 10.60
CA MET A 4 11.28 1.34 10.98
C MET A 4 12.04 1.80 9.72
N SER A 5 12.27 3.11 9.61
CA SER A 5 13.27 3.68 8.72
C SER A 5 14.65 3.51 9.36
N LEU A 6 15.47 2.60 8.81
CA LEU A 6 16.87 2.43 9.22
C LEU A 6 17.68 3.68 8.83
N ARG A 7 18.16 4.43 9.83
CA ARG A 7 19.27 5.39 9.68
C ARG A 7 20.58 4.61 9.85
N VAL A 8 21.37 4.49 8.78
CA VAL A 8 22.73 3.98 8.84
C VAL A 8 23.67 5.14 9.17
N GLY A 9 24.38 5.03 10.29
CA GLY A 9 25.52 5.89 10.62
C GLY A 9 26.83 5.13 10.34
N GLY A 10 27.76 5.76 9.63
CA GLY A 10 29.10 5.21 9.39
C GLY A 10 30.08 6.30 8.96
N LYS A 11 31.20 6.41 9.68
CA LYS A 11 32.28 7.38 9.51
C LYS A 11 33.14 7.11 8.26
N GLN A 12 33.77 8.19 7.80
CA GLN A 12 34.63 8.37 6.62
C GLN A 12 35.77 7.34 6.46
N ASN A 13 35.99 6.84 5.23
CA ASN A 13 37.15 7.20 4.41
C ASN A 13 37.20 6.43 3.07
N THR A 14 37.83 7.08 2.09
CA THR A 14 38.21 6.66 0.72
C THR A 14 37.19 6.90 -0.40
N SER A 15 37.72 7.53 -1.45
CA SER A 15 37.09 8.23 -2.57
C SER A 15 36.34 7.33 -3.55
N VAL A 16 35.03 7.57 -3.70
CA VAL A 16 34.15 7.04 -4.75
C VAL A 16 33.24 8.19 -5.22
N PRO A 17 32.82 8.26 -6.50
CA PRO A 17 32.20 9.45 -7.09
C PRO A 17 30.88 9.81 -6.41
N LYS A 18 30.69 11.11 -6.13
CA LYS A 18 29.49 11.67 -5.50
C LYS A 18 28.24 11.43 -6.36
N LEU A 19 27.43 10.44 -5.99
CA LEU A 19 26.01 10.44 -6.28
C LEU A 19 25.41 11.68 -5.61
N HIS A 20 24.81 12.56 -6.40
CA HIS A 20 24.06 13.72 -5.91
C HIS A 20 22.88 13.21 -5.07
N GLY A 21 23.06 13.16 -3.75
CA GLY A 21 21.95 13.16 -2.81
C GLY A 21 21.31 14.54 -2.88
N GLU A 22 20.26 14.68 -3.68
CA GLU A 22 19.40 15.85 -3.61
C GLU A 22 18.78 15.91 -2.21
N HIS A 23 19.31 16.81 -1.38
CA HIS A 23 18.52 17.43 -0.33
C HIS A 23 17.39 18.18 -1.03
N LYS A 24 16.26 17.51 -1.32
CA LYS A 24 15.06 18.14 -1.86
C LYS A 24 14.71 19.28 -0.91
N LYS A 25 14.94 20.51 -1.36
CA LYS A 25 14.70 21.73 -0.59
C LYS A 25 13.24 21.68 -0.14
N ILE A 26 13.00 21.83 1.16
CA ILE A 26 11.63 21.83 1.68
C ILE A 26 11.03 23.17 1.27
N ASP A 27 10.28 23.16 0.18
CA ASP A 27 9.72 24.38 -0.39
C ASP A 27 8.40 24.76 0.30
N THR A 28 8.16 26.06 0.37
CA THR A 28 6.88 26.65 0.75
C THR A 28 5.78 26.29 -0.24
N ILE A 29 4.54 26.20 0.23
CA ILE A 29 3.40 25.89 -0.63
C ILE A 29 2.78 27.18 -1.13
N LYS A 30 2.68 27.34 -2.46
CA LYS A 30 2.07 28.53 -3.05
C LYS A 30 0.55 28.55 -2.82
N VAL A 31 0.05 29.66 -2.28
CA VAL A 31 -1.39 29.94 -2.18
C VAL A 31 -1.96 30.16 -3.57
N ILE A 32 -3.04 29.45 -3.91
CA ILE A 32 -3.74 29.64 -5.20
C ILE A 32 -4.54 30.95 -5.14
N PRO A 33 -4.54 31.79 -6.19
CA PRO A 33 -5.27 33.06 -6.20
C PRO A 33 -6.74 32.96 -5.82
N ILE A 34 -7.41 31.84 -6.15
CA ILE A 34 -8.83 31.62 -5.83
C ILE A 34 -9.12 31.73 -4.33
N PHE A 35 -8.19 31.34 -3.45
CA PHE A 35 -8.38 31.47 -2.01
C PHE A 35 -8.37 32.92 -1.52
N LEU A 36 -7.71 33.83 -2.24
CA LEU A 36 -7.78 35.26 -1.93
C LEU A 36 -9.12 35.86 -2.35
N GLU A 37 -9.65 35.45 -3.50
CA GLU A 37 -10.97 35.91 -3.95
C GLU A 37 -12.08 35.34 -3.06
N GLU A 38 -12.05 34.05 -2.73
CA GLU A 38 -12.99 33.45 -1.77
C GLU A 38 -12.91 34.12 -0.38
N ALA A 39 -11.71 34.50 0.08
CA ALA A 39 -11.56 35.25 1.33
C ALA A 39 -12.21 36.64 1.28
N LYS A 40 -12.19 37.32 0.12
CA LYS A 40 -12.85 38.61 -0.11
C LYS A 40 -14.37 38.48 -0.27
N GLU A 41 -14.88 37.33 -0.66
CA GLU A 41 -16.33 37.12 -0.78
C GLU A 41 -17.01 36.85 0.56
N LEU A 42 -16.25 36.43 1.59
CA LEU A 42 -16.73 36.25 2.97
C LEU A 42 -17.00 37.59 3.71
N VAL A 43 -17.07 38.72 2.99
CA VAL A 43 -17.11 40.11 3.48
C VAL A 43 -18.45 40.49 4.08
N ASN A 44 -18.76 39.97 5.26
CA ASN A 44 -19.60 40.75 6.18
C ASN A 44 -18.96 41.03 7.55
N ASP A 45 -17.92 40.31 8.01
CA ASP A 45 -17.27 40.65 9.30
C ASP A 45 -15.81 40.15 9.50
N CYS A 46 -15.10 39.70 8.46
CA CYS A 46 -13.87 38.90 8.63
C CYS A 46 -12.57 39.50 8.02
N VAL A 47 -12.28 40.79 8.25
CA VAL A 47 -10.99 41.44 7.90
C VAL A 47 -9.75 40.61 8.29
N PRO A 48 -9.71 39.91 9.44
CA PRO A 48 -8.54 39.09 9.79
C PRO A 48 -8.21 37.99 8.79
N VAL A 49 -9.20 37.39 8.12
CA VAL A 49 -9.02 36.21 7.24
C VAL A 49 -8.24 36.59 5.98
N ILE A 50 -8.61 37.69 5.33
CA ILE A 50 -7.93 38.20 4.13
C ILE A 50 -6.45 38.46 4.45
N THR A 51 -6.18 39.14 5.57
CA THR A 51 -4.80 39.42 6.00
C THR A 51 -4.01 38.14 6.27
N GLU A 52 -4.61 37.10 6.83
CA GLU A 52 -3.92 35.83 7.04
C GLU A 52 -3.60 35.10 5.73
N VAL A 53 -4.52 35.10 4.76
CA VAL A 53 -4.29 34.47 3.44
C VAL A 53 -3.21 35.23 2.66
N GLU A 54 -3.20 36.56 2.72
CA GLU A 54 -2.12 37.38 2.16
C GLU A 54 -0.78 37.08 2.81
N LYS A 55 -0.74 36.97 4.15
CA LYS A 55 0.47 36.55 4.87
C LYS A 55 0.94 35.16 4.47
N LEU A 56 0.03 34.21 4.20
CA LEU A 56 0.39 32.87 3.71
C LEU A 56 0.97 32.92 2.30
N ARG A 57 0.44 33.79 1.42
CA ARG A 57 0.95 33.99 0.06
C ARG A 57 2.37 34.57 0.09
N ASP A 58 2.59 35.55 0.97
CA ASP A 58 3.83 36.32 1.04
C ASP A 58 4.89 35.65 1.95
N ALA A 59 4.55 34.53 2.58
CA ALA A 59 5.46 33.76 3.41
C ALA A 59 6.59 33.12 2.58
N ASN A 60 7.83 33.38 2.98
CA ASN A 60 9.03 32.90 2.29
C ASN A 60 9.67 31.67 2.96
N THR A 61 9.10 31.22 4.09
CA THR A 61 9.60 30.08 4.86
C THR A 61 8.47 29.17 5.31
N VAL A 62 8.79 27.88 5.47
CA VAL A 62 7.86 26.87 5.98
C VAL A 62 7.41 27.23 7.39
N GLU A 63 8.31 27.76 8.22
CA GLU A 63 8.06 28.19 9.59
C GLU A 63 7.02 29.32 9.65
N GLN A 64 7.09 30.30 8.76
CA GLN A 64 6.09 31.37 8.65
C GLN A 64 4.72 30.80 8.27
N GLN A 65 4.66 29.94 7.26
CA GLN A 65 3.40 29.29 6.85
C GLN A 65 2.79 28.48 8.01
N LEU A 66 3.62 27.73 8.74
CA LEU A 66 3.19 26.96 9.91
C LEU A 66 2.63 27.83 11.03
N GLN A 67 3.26 28.98 11.32
CA GLN A 67 2.77 29.90 12.34
C GLN A 67 1.39 30.47 11.96
N ILE A 68 1.21 30.85 10.69
CA ILE A 68 -0.06 31.42 10.22
C ILE A 68 -1.16 30.36 10.22
N LEU A 69 -0.89 29.13 9.74
CA LEU A 69 -1.88 28.04 9.77
C LEU A 69 -2.33 27.68 11.19
N LYS A 70 -1.42 27.74 12.18
CA LYS A 70 -1.77 27.54 13.59
C LYS A 70 -2.63 28.67 14.15
N LEU A 71 -2.31 29.92 13.78
CA LEU A 71 -3.11 31.08 14.19
C LEU A 71 -4.55 30.98 13.65
N MET A 72 -4.70 30.62 12.37
CA MET A 72 -6.00 30.36 11.75
C MET A 72 -6.78 29.26 12.50
N ALA A 73 -6.12 28.14 12.82
CA ALA A 73 -6.74 27.04 13.55
C ALA A 73 -7.19 27.41 14.97
N ASN A 74 -6.35 28.16 15.71
CA ASN A 74 -6.63 28.52 17.10
C ASN A 74 -7.82 29.46 17.24
N ARG A 75 -7.96 30.46 16.35
CA ARG A 75 -9.15 31.33 16.36
C ARG A 75 -10.44 30.54 16.27
N TYR A 76 -10.43 29.49 15.46
CA TYR A 76 -11.60 28.64 15.28
C TYR A 76 -11.87 27.72 16.48
N LEU A 77 -10.82 27.27 17.17
CA LEU A 77 -10.95 26.45 18.39
C LEU A 77 -11.49 27.25 19.61
N GLU A 78 -11.41 28.57 19.58
CA GLU A 78 -11.89 29.46 20.65
C GLU A 78 -13.40 29.76 20.53
N ASP A 79 -13.96 29.78 19.31
CA ASP A 79 -15.38 30.03 19.01
C ASP A 79 -16.18 28.71 18.96
N ASN A 80 -16.56 28.21 20.13
CA ASN A 80 -16.83 26.79 20.41
C ASN A 80 -18.07 26.10 19.79
N ASP A 81 -18.88 26.68 18.89
CA ASP A 81 -20.20 26.07 18.61
C ASP A 81 -20.76 26.10 17.16
N ASP A 82 -20.03 26.55 16.14
CA ASP A 82 -20.56 26.54 14.75
C ASP A 82 -19.61 25.96 13.68
N TYR A 83 -19.66 24.63 13.56
CA TYR A 83 -18.98 23.82 12.53
C TYR A 83 -19.66 23.84 11.16
N GLY A 84 -20.71 24.67 10.99
CA GLY A 84 -21.41 24.90 9.73
C GLY A 84 -21.09 26.24 9.07
N THR A 85 -20.31 27.12 9.70
CA THR A 85 -20.01 28.44 9.12
C THR A 85 -19.26 28.37 7.80
N ASN A 86 -19.53 29.34 6.92
CA ASN A 86 -18.76 29.51 5.68
C ASN A 86 -17.26 29.72 5.94
N LEU A 87 -16.91 30.34 7.09
CA LEU A 87 -15.53 30.56 7.50
C LEU A 87 -14.79 29.25 7.83
N PHE A 88 -15.41 28.35 8.60
CA PHE A 88 -14.81 27.05 8.88
C PHE A 88 -14.57 26.24 7.61
N ASN A 89 -15.57 26.21 6.73
CA ASN A 89 -15.48 25.51 5.44
C ASN A 89 -14.34 26.07 4.57
N PHE A 90 -14.16 27.40 4.57
CA PHE A 90 -13.03 28.05 3.89
C PHE A 90 -11.67 27.61 4.47
N TYR A 91 -11.50 27.65 5.79
CA TYR A 91 -10.25 27.21 6.43
C TYR A 91 -9.95 25.74 6.17
N LEU A 92 -10.96 24.86 6.23
CA LEU A 92 -10.80 23.45 5.89
C LEU A 92 -10.36 23.27 4.44
N LYS A 93 -10.96 24.02 3.50
CA LYS A 93 -10.59 23.95 2.07
C LYS A 93 -9.16 24.41 1.85
N LEU A 94 -8.75 25.51 2.48
CA LEU A 94 -7.38 26.04 2.40
C LEU A 94 -6.36 25.05 2.98
N MET A 95 -6.59 24.53 4.19
CA MET A 95 -5.70 23.56 4.81
C MET A 95 -5.66 22.24 4.04
N THR A 96 -6.79 21.79 3.50
CA THR A 96 -6.85 20.62 2.62
C THR A 96 -5.99 20.82 1.38
N ASN A 97 -6.06 21.98 0.74
CA ASN A 97 -5.22 22.30 -0.42
C ASN A 97 -3.72 22.24 -0.08
N PHE A 98 -3.33 22.83 1.05
CA PHE A 98 -1.94 22.76 1.53
C PHE A 98 -1.51 21.33 1.82
N TYR A 99 -2.36 20.55 2.51
CA TYR A 99 -2.08 19.15 2.79
C TYR A 99 -1.88 18.32 1.52
N LEU A 100 -2.74 18.51 0.52
CA LEU A 100 -2.70 17.76 -0.73
C LEU A 100 -1.50 18.14 -1.62
N LYS A 101 -1.10 19.41 -1.65
CA LYS A 101 0.08 19.88 -2.39
C LYS A 101 1.41 19.61 -1.70
N ALA A 102 1.41 19.42 -0.39
CA ALA A 102 2.61 19.15 0.36
C ALA A 102 3.20 17.78 -0.02
N THR A 103 4.53 17.71 -0.18
CA THR A 103 5.22 16.42 -0.32
C THR A 103 5.15 15.61 1.00
N PRO A 104 5.29 14.26 0.97
CA PRO A 104 5.10 13.42 2.16
C PRO A 104 5.97 13.80 3.37
N LYS A 105 7.17 14.34 3.15
CA LYS A 105 8.12 14.75 4.21
C LYS A 105 8.00 16.23 4.60
N ASN A 106 7.05 16.96 4.03
CA ASN A 106 6.92 18.40 4.29
C ASN A 106 6.33 18.63 5.71
N PRO A 107 6.98 19.47 6.55
CA PRO A 107 6.50 19.81 7.90
C PRO A 107 5.07 20.37 7.94
N ILE A 108 4.62 21.07 6.89
CA ILE A 108 3.26 21.60 6.76
C ILE A 108 2.24 20.46 6.75
N LYS A 109 2.52 19.36 6.03
CA LYS A 109 1.64 18.19 5.99
C LYS A 109 1.43 17.63 7.40
N HIS A 110 2.52 17.42 8.14
CA HIS A 110 2.46 16.91 9.51
C HIS A 110 1.78 17.88 10.49
N ALA A 111 1.97 19.18 10.30
CA ALA A 111 1.29 20.17 11.13
C ALA A 111 -0.22 20.20 10.87
N ILE A 112 -0.65 20.11 9.60
CA ILE A 112 -2.07 20.07 9.25
C ILE A 112 -2.73 18.79 9.81
N VAL A 113 -2.07 17.63 9.70
CA VAL A 113 -2.57 16.39 10.34
C VAL A 113 -2.78 16.57 11.84
N ARG A 114 -1.86 17.25 12.53
CA ARG A 114 -2.00 17.55 13.96
C ARG A 114 -3.14 18.53 14.22
N ILE A 115 -3.24 19.60 13.45
CA ILE A 115 -4.33 20.60 13.57
C ILE A 115 -5.69 19.91 13.41
N PHE A 116 -5.86 19.12 12.35
CA PHE A 116 -7.09 18.35 12.14
C PHE A 116 -7.41 17.40 13.30
N GLY A 117 -6.39 16.79 13.91
CA GLY A 117 -6.56 15.95 15.09
C GLY A 117 -6.86 16.71 16.39
N THR A 118 -6.66 18.03 16.45
CA THR A 118 -7.04 18.86 17.61
C THR A 118 -8.48 19.35 17.56
N PHE A 119 -9.12 19.31 16.40
CA PHE A 119 -10.55 19.64 16.30
C PHE A 119 -11.40 18.64 17.09
N PRO A 120 -12.55 19.07 17.63
CA PRO A 120 -13.44 18.13 18.32
C PRO A 120 -13.99 17.08 17.37
N LYS A 121 -14.32 15.90 17.93
CA LYS A 121 -14.75 14.72 17.16
C LYS A 121 -15.94 14.98 16.23
N ALA A 122 -16.84 15.89 16.61
CA ALA A 122 -17.98 16.29 15.77
C ALA A 122 -17.54 16.92 14.44
N ALA A 123 -16.42 17.64 14.44
CA ALA A 123 -15.87 18.29 13.25
C ALA A 123 -15.08 17.33 12.34
N HIS A 124 -14.62 16.18 12.84
CA HIS A 124 -13.80 15.24 12.07
C HIS A 124 -14.50 14.76 10.79
N HIS A 125 -15.82 14.62 10.82
CA HIS A 125 -16.59 14.25 9.63
C HIS A 125 -16.53 15.34 8.55
N ASN A 126 -16.63 16.61 8.94
CA ASN A 126 -16.52 17.76 8.02
C ASN A 126 -15.11 17.86 7.43
N VAL A 127 -14.07 17.62 8.25
CA VAL A 127 -12.68 17.56 7.77
C VAL A 127 -12.52 16.44 6.76
N ALA A 128 -13.00 15.22 7.08
CA ALA A 128 -12.93 14.07 6.18
C ALA A 128 -13.67 14.35 4.86
N GLY A 129 -14.86 14.96 4.91
CA GLY A 129 -15.64 15.33 3.73
C GLY A 129 -15.04 16.48 2.90
N CYS A 130 -14.28 17.37 3.52
CA CYS A 130 -13.50 18.38 2.79
C CYS A 130 -12.28 17.75 2.10
N LEU A 131 -11.54 16.90 2.82
CA LEU A 131 -10.39 16.19 2.29
C LEU A 131 -10.79 15.22 1.15
N SER A 132 -11.91 14.53 1.27
CA SER A 132 -12.40 13.63 0.21
C SER A 132 -12.75 14.39 -1.07
N ARG A 133 -13.36 15.59 -0.96
CA ARG A 133 -13.61 16.45 -2.13
C ARG A 133 -12.32 16.91 -2.78
N GLY A 134 -11.35 17.37 -2.00
CA GLY A 134 -10.04 17.77 -2.53
C GLY A 134 -9.28 16.61 -3.19
N LEU A 135 -9.40 15.38 -2.65
CA LEU A 135 -8.84 14.18 -3.28
C LEU A 135 -9.56 13.84 -4.59
N ALA A 136 -10.90 13.93 -4.63
CA ALA A 136 -11.67 13.69 -5.84
C ALA A 136 -11.29 14.68 -6.95
N GLU A 137 -11.09 15.96 -6.62
CA GLU A 137 -10.58 16.98 -7.56
C GLU A 137 -9.20 16.63 -8.11
N LEU A 138 -8.29 16.08 -7.26
CA LEU A 138 -6.97 15.61 -7.71
C LEU A 138 -7.01 14.33 -8.56
N ILE A 139 -8.04 13.51 -8.40
CA ILE A 139 -8.17 12.25 -9.16
C ILE A 139 -8.72 12.52 -10.56
N HIS A 140 -9.60 13.52 -10.70
CA HIS A 140 -10.22 13.90 -11.98
C HIS A 140 -9.31 14.78 -12.88
N ILE A 141 -7.99 14.58 -12.82
CA ILE A 141 -7.05 15.26 -13.72
C ILE A 141 -7.31 14.79 -15.17
N ASP A 142 -7.32 15.73 -16.12
CA ASP A 142 -7.47 15.42 -17.53
C ASP A 142 -6.30 14.52 -18.00
N PRO A 143 -6.58 13.31 -18.52
CA PRO A 143 -5.55 12.39 -18.98
C PRO A 143 -4.66 12.94 -20.10
N THR A 144 -5.11 13.98 -20.82
CA THR A 144 -4.35 14.60 -21.90
C THR A 144 -3.29 15.58 -21.42
N ASP A 145 -3.41 16.06 -20.18
CA ASP A 145 -2.53 17.09 -19.60
C ASP A 145 -1.62 16.55 -18.47
N CYS A 146 -1.70 15.26 -18.12
CA CYS A 146 -0.92 14.67 -17.02
C CYS A 146 0.31 13.88 -17.51
N ASN A 147 1.45 14.10 -16.86
CA ASN A 147 2.62 13.21 -16.98
C ASN A 147 2.65 12.17 -15.83
N LEU A 148 3.60 11.23 -15.88
CA LEU A 148 3.75 10.18 -14.86
C LEU A 148 4.07 10.74 -13.46
N GLU A 149 4.83 11.82 -13.38
CA GLU A 149 5.17 12.46 -12.11
C GLU A 149 3.92 13.03 -11.43
N ASP A 150 3.04 13.68 -12.20
CA ASP A 150 1.77 14.23 -11.70
C ASP A 150 0.85 13.13 -11.18
N LEU A 151 0.72 12.02 -11.91
CA LEU A 151 -0.03 10.86 -11.47
C LEU A 151 0.54 10.30 -10.15
N ASN A 152 1.86 10.13 -10.09
CA ASN A 152 2.53 9.63 -8.90
C ASN A 152 2.44 10.62 -7.71
N ASN A 153 2.38 11.93 -7.95
CA ASN A 153 2.15 12.93 -6.92
C ASN A 153 0.74 12.77 -6.32
N THR A 154 -0.28 12.52 -7.13
CA THR A 154 -1.64 12.20 -6.65
C THR A 154 -1.66 10.89 -5.87
N VAL A 155 -1.00 9.83 -6.36
CA VAL A 155 -0.85 8.57 -5.62
C VAL A 155 -0.19 8.81 -4.25
N ASN A 156 0.87 9.61 -4.18
CA ASN A 156 1.52 9.97 -2.92
C ASN A 156 0.60 10.75 -1.98
N ALA A 157 -0.22 11.66 -2.50
CA ALA A 157 -1.20 12.40 -1.70
C ALA A 157 -2.25 11.45 -1.07
N ILE A 158 -2.74 10.48 -1.83
CA ILE A 158 -3.60 9.39 -1.34
C ILE A 158 -2.85 8.56 -0.28
N GLY A 159 -1.62 8.14 -0.59
CA GLY A 159 -0.77 7.35 0.32
C GLY A 159 -0.55 8.03 1.69
N CYS A 160 -0.33 9.34 1.70
CA CYS A 160 -0.15 10.12 2.93
C CYS A 160 -1.38 10.05 3.88
N CYS A 161 -2.58 9.81 3.34
CA CYS A 161 -3.79 9.68 4.15
C CYS A 161 -3.76 8.47 5.08
N PHE A 162 -2.85 7.52 4.85
CA PHE A 162 -2.69 6.31 5.64
C PHE A 162 -1.58 6.40 6.70
N ASP A 163 -0.82 7.49 6.76
CA ASP A 163 0.32 7.69 7.67
C ASP A 163 -0.11 8.18 9.06
N ASN A 164 -0.65 7.27 9.88
CA ASN A 164 -1.15 7.55 11.24
C ASN A 164 -2.19 8.69 11.29
N PHE A 165 -3.01 8.80 10.25
CA PHE A 165 -3.99 9.87 10.11
C PHE A 165 -5.41 9.31 9.93
N PRO A 166 -6.15 9.01 11.03
CA PRO A 166 -7.46 8.37 10.97
C PRO A 166 -8.50 9.12 10.12
N ILE A 167 -8.50 10.46 10.16
CA ILE A 167 -9.39 11.31 9.35
C ILE A 167 -9.06 11.14 7.85
N GLY A 168 -7.78 10.98 7.50
CA GLY A 168 -7.36 10.67 6.13
C GLY A 168 -7.91 9.33 5.62
N ILE A 169 -7.86 8.29 6.46
CA ILE A 169 -8.45 6.98 6.14
C ILE A 169 -9.97 7.13 5.92
N GLN A 170 -10.64 7.89 6.77
CA GLN A 170 -12.07 8.17 6.62
C GLN A 170 -12.36 8.90 5.31
N ALA A 171 -11.58 9.93 4.97
CA ALA A 171 -11.73 10.71 3.74
C ALA A 171 -11.58 9.84 2.48
N VAL A 172 -10.54 9.00 2.41
CA VAL A 172 -10.37 8.03 1.32
C VAL A 172 -11.52 7.04 1.28
N GLY A 173 -12.00 6.59 2.45
CA GLY A 173 -13.16 5.71 2.57
C GLY A 173 -14.47 6.27 2.00
N LEU A 174 -14.63 7.60 1.91
CA LEU A 174 -15.81 8.26 1.33
C LEU A 174 -15.81 8.24 -0.21
N ILE A 175 -14.63 8.12 -0.83
CA ILE A 175 -14.42 8.12 -2.29
C ILE A 175 -13.60 6.90 -2.73
N VAL A 176 -13.77 5.77 -2.03
CA VAL A 176 -12.87 4.62 -2.17
C VAL A 176 -12.96 4.02 -3.58
N ARG A 177 -14.11 4.14 -4.24
CA ARG A 177 -14.28 3.64 -5.61
C ARG A 177 -13.40 4.44 -6.56
N GLU A 178 -13.53 5.76 -6.55
CA GLU A 178 -12.78 6.69 -7.37
C GLU A 178 -11.27 6.54 -7.17
N VAL A 179 -10.86 6.27 -5.92
CA VAL A 179 -9.46 6.00 -5.57
C VAL A 179 -8.96 4.67 -6.15
N LEU A 180 -9.74 3.59 -6.04
CA LEU A 180 -9.34 2.29 -6.61
C LEU A 180 -9.27 2.33 -8.13
N ASP A 181 -10.25 2.98 -8.75
CA ASP A 181 -10.35 3.27 -10.18
C ASP A 181 -9.09 4.03 -10.66
N PHE A 182 -8.74 5.12 -9.97
CA PHE A 182 -7.54 5.89 -10.27
C PHE A 182 -6.23 5.11 -10.08
N LEU A 183 -6.12 4.32 -9.01
CA LEU A 183 -4.94 3.49 -8.76
C LEU A 183 -4.76 2.43 -9.85
N ASN A 184 -5.85 1.82 -10.32
CA ASN A 184 -5.81 0.88 -11.43
C ASN A 184 -5.34 1.54 -12.73
N PHE A 185 -5.86 2.75 -13.02
CA PHE A 185 -5.41 3.55 -14.14
C PHE A 185 -3.89 3.81 -14.06
N CYS A 186 -3.39 4.28 -12.91
CA CYS A 186 -1.95 4.52 -12.72
C CYS A 186 -1.10 3.26 -12.91
N LEU A 187 -1.55 2.11 -12.39
CA LEU A 187 -0.85 0.84 -12.56
C LEU A 187 -0.83 0.40 -14.03
N SER A 188 -1.95 0.54 -14.74
CA SER A 188 -2.06 0.22 -16.16
C SER A 188 -1.12 1.07 -17.02
N VAL A 189 -1.04 2.38 -16.73
CA VAL A 189 -0.07 3.29 -17.38
C VAL A 189 1.36 2.85 -17.08
N ASN A 190 1.71 2.59 -15.82
CA ASN A 190 3.05 2.15 -15.45
C ASN A 190 3.44 0.82 -16.12
N ILE A 191 2.51 -0.14 -16.23
CA ILE A 191 2.72 -1.40 -16.96
C ILE A 191 3.02 -1.14 -18.44
N ALA A 192 2.26 -0.24 -19.08
CA ALA A 192 2.48 0.13 -20.47
C ALA A 192 3.86 0.77 -20.68
N GLU A 193 4.30 1.63 -19.76
CA GLU A 193 5.63 2.26 -19.81
C GLU A 193 6.76 1.24 -19.58
N LEU A 194 6.63 0.34 -18.61
CA LEU A 194 7.61 -0.73 -18.37
C LEU A 194 7.78 -1.67 -19.56
N GLY A 195 6.73 -1.83 -20.38
CA GLY A 195 6.77 -2.62 -21.61
C GLY A 195 7.55 -1.97 -22.76
N LYS A 196 7.95 -0.70 -22.64
CA LYS A 196 8.75 0.01 -23.64
C LYS A 196 10.25 -0.23 -23.44
N GLU A 197 11.03 0.00 -24.50
CA GLU A 197 12.47 0.11 -24.40
C GLU A 197 12.84 1.45 -23.76
N LEU A 198 13.03 1.43 -22.44
CA LEU A 198 13.42 2.59 -21.63
C LEU A 198 14.90 2.54 -21.27
N SER A 199 15.49 3.71 -20.99
CA SER A 199 16.82 3.75 -20.37
C SER A 199 16.76 3.14 -18.95
N PRO A 200 17.90 2.64 -18.40
CA PRO A 200 17.91 2.09 -17.05
C PRO A 200 17.39 3.07 -15.99
N THR A 201 17.64 4.38 -16.16
CA THR A 201 17.17 5.43 -15.26
C THR A 201 15.65 5.58 -15.31
N ASP A 202 15.08 5.69 -16.51
CA ASP A 202 13.63 5.86 -16.69
C ASP A 202 12.88 4.61 -16.23
N LYS A 203 13.44 3.42 -16.51
CA LYS A 203 12.88 2.15 -16.03
C LYS A 203 12.87 2.06 -14.50
N MET A 204 13.93 2.54 -13.84
CA MET A 204 13.99 2.62 -12.37
C MET A 204 12.93 3.59 -11.82
N GLU A 205 12.74 4.73 -12.49
CA GLU A 205 11.74 5.73 -12.10
C GLU A 205 10.31 5.19 -12.24
N VAL A 206 9.96 4.59 -13.38
CA VAL A 206 8.64 3.93 -13.55
C VAL A 206 8.47 2.81 -12.52
N GLY A 207 9.53 2.04 -12.23
CA GLY A 207 9.50 1.03 -11.17
C GLY A 207 9.21 1.60 -9.77
N LEU A 208 9.69 2.81 -9.46
CA LEU A 208 9.37 3.53 -8.23
C LEU A 208 7.90 4.01 -8.21
N TYR A 209 7.37 4.44 -9.35
CA TYR A 209 5.95 4.80 -9.49
C TYR A 209 5.04 3.58 -9.33
N SER A 210 5.40 2.45 -9.95
CA SER A 210 4.73 1.16 -9.72
C SER A 210 4.77 0.78 -8.24
N HIS A 211 5.93 0.89 -7.58
CA HIS A 211 6.04 0.59 -6.15
C HIS A 211 5.09 1.44 -5.30
N THR A 212 5.06 2.74 -5.56
CA THR A 212 4.26 3.70 -4.81
C THR A 212 2.75 3.45 -5.02
N ALA A 213 2.34 3.18 -6.26
CA ALA A 213 0.97 2.83 -6.60
C ALA A 213 0.53 1.52 -5.93
N VAL A 214 1.29 0.43 -6.09
CA VAL A 214 0.95 -0.87 -5.49
C VAL A 214 0.89 -0.76 -3.96
N ARG A 215 1.85 -0.08 -3.32
CA ARG A 215 1.86 0.12 -1.87
C ARG A 215 0.65 0.93 -1.39
N THR A 216 0.23 1.92 -2.15
CA THR A 216 -0.97 2.71 -1.86
C THR A 216 -2.22 1.85 -2.01
N THR A 217 -2.30 1.02 -3.05
CA THR A 217 -3.37 0.02 -3.24
C THR A 217 -3.45 -0.94 -2.04
N VAL A 218 -2.33 -1.48 -1.57
CA VAL A 218 -2.30 -2.30 -0.33
C VAL A 218 -2.91 -1.53 0.84
N SER A 219 -2.53 -0.26 1.02
CA SER A 219 -3.01 0.55 2.14
C SER A 219 -4.51 0.80 2.07
N VAL A 220 -5.05 1.08 0.88
CA VAL A 220 -6.50 1.23 0.63
C VAL A 220 -7.21 -0.10 0.94
N LEU A 221 -6.74 -1.20 0.36
CA LEU A 221 -7.31 -2.54 0.55
C LEU A 221 -7.27 -3.00 2.01
N GLN A 222 -6.27 -2.60 2.81
CA GLN A 222 -6.21 -2.99 4.22
C GLN A 222 -7.03 -2.08 5.14
N LYS A 223 -7.00 -0.76 4.91
CA LYS A 223 -7.53 0.22 5.87
C LYS A 223 -8.94 0.70 5.55
N CYS A 224 -9.41 0.54 4.31
CA CYS A 224 -10.75 0.92 3.87
C CYS A 224 -11.69 -0.29 3.71
N GLN A 225 -11.40 -1.41 4.40
CA GLN A 225 -12.19 -2.65 4.36
C GLN A 225 -13.72 -2.45 4.43
N PRO A 226 -14.28 -1.65 5.36
CA PRO A 226 -15.74 -1.48 5.45
C PRO A 226 -16.32 -0.82 4.20
N SER A 227 -15.67 0.22 3.68
CA SER A 227 -16.10 0.92 2.47
C SER A 227 -16.02 0.01 1.24
N ILE A 228 -14.95 -0.77 1.10
CA ILE A 228 -14.79 -1.72 -0.02
C ILE A 228 -15.86 -2.81 0.04
N LYS A 229 -16.13 -3.39 1.21
CA LYS A 229 -17.21 -4.37 1.38
C LYS A 229 -18.59 -3.80 1.05
N ASN A 230 -18.81 -2.51 1.25
CA ASN A 230 -20.05 -1.83 0.86
C ASN A 230 -20.16 -1.61 -0.67
N LEU A 231 -19.05 -1.59 -1.40
CA LEU A 231 -19.05 -1.53 -2.87
C LEU A 231 -19.43 -2.86 -3.51
N LEU A 232 -19.11 -3.97 -2.84
CA LEU A 232 -19.40 -5.31 -3.34
C LEU A 232 -20.91 -5.58 -3.32
N PRO A 233 -21.47 -6.19 -4.37
CA PRO A 233 -22.90 -6.52 -4.41
C PRO A 233 -23.26 -7.44 -3.23
N LYS A 234 -24.18 -6.97 -2.38
CA LYS A 234 -24.76 -7.77 -1.30
C LYS A 234 -25.79 -8.74 -1.87
N THR A 235 -25.36 -9.83 -2.47
CA THR A 235 -26.32 -10.85 -2.94
C THR A 235 -25.75 -12.26 -2.90
N GLU A 236 -26.52 -13.14 -2.25
CA GLU A 236 -26.44 -14.59 -2.42
C GLU A 236 -26.62 -14.90 -3.91
N GLY A 237 -25.55 -15.33 -4.59
CA GLY A 237 -25.63 -15.86 -5.97
C GLY A 237 -25.08 -14.99 -7.13
N SER A 238 -24.34 -13.90 -6.90
CA SER A 238 -23.77 -13.11 -8.01
C SER A 238 -22.58 -13.80 -8.72
N GLN A 239 -22.59 -13.77 -10.06
CA GLN A 239 -21.62 -14.39 -10.98
C GLN A 239 -20.14 -13.98 -10.79
N LEU A 240 -19.84 -12.92 -10.02
CA LEU A 240 -18.48 -12.54 -9.63
C LEU A 240 -17.78 -13.57 -8.74
N ARG A 241 -18.52 -14.46 -8.06
CA ARG A 241 -17.93 -15.54 -7.22
C ARG A 241 -17.14 -16.59 -8.02
N ASN A 242 -17.29 -16.59 -9.36
CA ASN A 242 -16.67 -17.58 -10.25
C ASN A 242 -15.55 -16.98 -11.13
N VAL A 243 -14.93 -15.86 -10.73
CA VAL A 243 -13.69 -15.43 -11.39
C VAL A 243 -12.64 -16.48 -11.07
N ASN A 244 -12.42 -17.41 -11.99
CA ASN A 244 -11.32 -18.33 -11.88
C ASN A 244 -10.03 -17.51 -12.01
N ILE A 245 -9.38 -17.27 -10.86
CA ILE A 245 -8.14 -16.48 -10.76
C ILE A 245 -7.00 -17.23 -11.47
N LEU A 246 -7.10 -18.55 -11.61
CA LEU A 246 -6.08 -19.42 -12.19
C LEU A 246 -5.73 -19.01 -13.64
N PRO A 247 -6.69 -18.85 -14.58
CA PRO A 247 -6.41 -18.25 -15.88
C PRO A 247 -5.70 -16.90 -15.83
N HIS A 248 -6.07 -16.00 -14.91
CA HIS A 248 -5.47 -14.66 -14.84
C HIS A 248 -4.01 -14.70 -14.32
N ILE A 249 -3.73 -15.60 -13.37
CA ILE A 249 -2.37 -15.85 -12.88
C ILE A 249 -1.51 -16.51 -13.96
N LEU A 250 -2.08 -17.28 -14.88
CA LEU A 250 -1.33 -18.03 -15.89
C LEU A 250 -1.22 -17.30 -17.23
N GLU A 251 -2.27 -16.61 -17.66
CA GLU A 251 -2.35 -15.87 -18.92
C GLU A 251 -2.16 -14.37 -18.67
N THR A 252 -0.97 -13.86 -18.95
CA THR A 252 -0.81 -12.42 -19.27
C THR A 252 0.25 -12.29 -20.34
N HIS A 253 -0.21 -12.04 -21.57
CA HIS A 253 0.61 -11.84 -22.77
C HIS A 253 1.44 -10.54 -22.71
N PRO A 254 2.65 -10.52 -23.29
CA PRO A 254 3.40 -9.30 -23.53
C PRO A 254 3.01 -8.72 -24.89
N LYS A 255 2.28 -7.60 -24.90
CA LYS A 255 2.21 -6.60 -26.00
C LYS A 255 1.18 -5.53 -25.63
N VAL A 256 1.62 -4.51 -24.90
CA VAL A 256 0.84 -3.28 -24.73
C VAL A 256 1.39 -2.25 -25.72
N ASP A 257 0.76 -2.18 -26.89
CA ASP A 257 1.05 -1.20 -27.94
C ASP A 257 -0.17 -0.28 -28.15
N CYS A 258 0.07 1.04 -28.26
CA CYS A 258 -0.85 2.11 -28.68
C CYS A 258 -2.23 2.24 -27.98
N SER A 259 -2.53 1.43 -26.95
CA SER A 259 -3.89 1.30 -26.38
C SER A 259 -4.20 2.22 -25.20
N VAL A 260 -3.22 2.92 -24.60
CA VAL A 260 -3.42 3.73 -23.37
C VAL A 260 -4.50 4.80 -23.58
N LYS A 261 -4.50 5.48 -24.72
CA LYS A 261 -5.54 6.47 -25.08
C LYS A 261 -6.92 5.83 -25.27
N LYS A 262 -7.00 4.65 -25.88
CA LYS A 262 -8.24 3.86 -26.03
C LYS A 262 -8.72 3.24 -24.72
N HIS A 263 -7.83 2.92 -23.78
CA HIS A 263 -8.15 2.43 -22.45
C HIS A 263 -8.74 3.55 -21.59
N ILE A 264 -8.16 4.75 -21.68
CA ILE A 264 -8.70 5.98 -21.08
C ILE A 264 -10.09 6.29 -21.62
N GLU A 265 -10.28 6.26 -22.95
CA GLU A 265 -11.57 6.50 -23.59
C GLU A 265 -12.63 5.44 -23.21
N ARG A 266 -12.24 4.16 -23.10
CA ARG A 266 -13.14 3.06 -22.70
C ARG A 266 -13.49 3.08 -21.20
N TYR A 267 -12.56 3.52 -20.36
CA TYR A 267 -12.73 3.70 -18.91
C TYR A 267 -13.74 4.81 -18.57
N LEU A 268 -13.89 5.82 -19.42
CA LEU A 268 -14.87 6.89 -19.24
C LEU A 268 -16.30 6.45 -19.58
N ASP A 269 -16.47 5.44 -20.46
CA ASP A 269 -17.79 4.99 -20.94
C ASP A 269 -18.44 3.90 -20.06
N GLU A 270 -17.67 3.09 -19.31
CA GLU A 270 -18.18 1.89 -18.61
C GLU A 270 -18.46 2.12 -17.11
N LYS A 271 -19.22 3.15 -16.76
CA LYS A 271 -19.41 3.58 -15.35
C LYS A 271 -20.29 2.69 -14.46
N ASN A 272 -20.56 1.44 -14.81
CA ASN A 272 -21.48 0.60 -14.04
C ASN A 272 -21.09 -0.88 -13.96
N CYS A 273 -20.13 -1.21 -13.09
CA CYS A 273 -20.09 -2.47 -12.32
C CYS A 273 -18.92 -2.48 -11.31
N ASN A 274 -19.24 -2.47 -10.01
CA ASN A 274 -18.26 -2.39 -8.89
C ASN A 274 -17.28 -3.58 -8.79
N GLY A 275 -17.58 -4.71 -9.43
CA GLY A 275 -16.71 -5.89 -9.44
C GLY A 275 -15.53 -5.82 -10.42
N PHE A 276 -15.62 -4.99 -11.47
CA PHE A 276 -14.55 -4.90 -12.47
C PHE A 276 -13.30 -4.23 -11.93
N VAL A 277 -13.44 -3.20 -11.09
CA VAL A 277 -12.28 -2.45 -10.56
C VAL A 277 -11.31 -3.35 -9.79
N LEU A 278 -11.84 -4.27 -8.97
CA LEU A 278 -11.00 -5.22 -8.24
C LEU A 278 -10.40 -6.29 -9.18
N ALA A 279 -11.13 -6.73 -10.20
CA ALA A 279 -10.61 -7.66 -11.20
C ALA A 279 -9.49 -7.02 -12.05
N ASP A 280 -9.63 -5.75 -12.41
CA ASP A 280 -8.61 -5.02 -13.17
C ASP A 280 -7.37 -4.75 -12.31
N LEU A 281 -7.55 -4.40 -11.03
CA LEU A 281 -6.45 -4.29 -10.07
C LEU A 281 -5.72 -5.63 -9.88
N LEU A 282 -6.46 -6.74 -9.84
CA LEU A 282 -5.91 -8.08 -9.78
C LEU A 282 -5.07 -8.40 -11.03
N SER A 283 -5.57 -8.05 -12.21
CA SER A 283 -4.85 -8.20 -13.49
C SER A 283 -3.56 -7.37 -13.53
N SER A 284 -3.65 -6.11 -13.11
CA SER A 284 -2.50 -5.19 -13.01
C SER A 284 -1.45 -5.71 -12.04
N ALA A 285 -1.87 -6.13 -10.84
CA ALA A 285 -0.98 -6.69 -9.82
C ALA A 285 -0.31 -7.99 -10.31
N THR A 286 -1.05 -8.86 -11.00
CA THR A 286 -0.52 -10.10 -11.55
C THR A 286 0.52 -9.86 -12.65
N THR A 287 0.29 -8.86 -13.50
CA THR A 287 1.24 -8.47 -14.56
C THR A 287 2.54 -7.93 -13.95
N LEU A 288 2.44 -7.02 -12.98
CA LEU A 288 3.61 -6.46 -12.27
C LEU A 288 4.36 -7.53 -11.45
N LEU A 289 3.64 -8.49 -10.85
CA LEU A 289 4.23 -9.60 -10.11
C LEU A 289 5.18 -10.45 -10.96
N LYS A 290 4.89 -10.59 -12.26
CA LYS A 290 5.72 -11.33 -13.22
C LYS A 290 6.85 -10.51 -13.83
N HIS A 291 6.89 -9.20 -13.61
CA HIS A 291 7.87 -8.32 -14.22
C HIS A 291 9.25 -8.45 -13.54
N GLU A 292 10.24 -8.98 -14.26
CA GLU A 292 11.55 -9.34 -13.69
C GLU A 292 12.38 -8.13 -13.24
N ASP A 293 12.24 -6.99 -13.92
CA ASP A 293 12.98 -5.78 -13.58
C ASP A 293 12.45 -5.05 -12.34
N LEU A 294 11.29 -5.46 -11.82
CA LEU A 294 10.76 -4.81 -10.63
C LEU A 294 11.47 -5.32 -9.37
N PRO A 295 11.77 -4.42 -8.43
CA PRO A 295 12.30 -4.82 -7.13
C PRO A 295 11.39 -5.84 -6.44
N MET A 296 12.01 -6.78 -5.73
CA MET A 296 11.29 -7.84 -5.01
C MET A 296 10.26 -7.28 -4.02
N ASP A 297 10.52 -6.14 -3.39
CA ASP A 297 9.57 -5.49 -2.49
C ASP A 297 8.29 -5.01 -3.22
N THR A 298 8.39 -4.58 -4.48
CA THR A 298 7.22 -4.23 -5.31
C THR A 298 6.43 -5.49 -5.66
N ARG A 299 7.12 -6.56 -6.08
CA ARG A 299 6.51 -7.84 -6.44
C ARG A 299 5.83 -8.49 -5.23
N ALA A 300 6.44 -8.44 -4.05
CA ALA A 300 5.83 -8.89 -2.80
C ALA A 300 4.55 -8.12 -2.45
N ASN A 301 4.54 -6.80 -2.66
CA ASN A 301 3.31 -6.01 -2.50
C ASN A 301 2.24 -6.39 -3.54
N CYS A 302 2.61 -6.74 -4.77
CA CYS A 302 1.66 -7.28 -5.76
C CYS A 302 1.03 -8.61 -5.28
N GLY A 303 1.85 -9.51 -4.72
CA GLY A 303 1.36 -10.74 -4.09
C GLY A 303 0.37 -10.48 -2.94
N LEU A 304 0.62 -9.45 -2.14
CA LEU A 304 -0.29 -9.00 -1.09
C LEU A 304 -1.60 -8.41 -1.65
N VAL A 305 -1.54 -7.57 -2.68
CA VAL A 305 -2.73 -7.05 -3.39
C VAL A 305 -3.59 -8.19 -3.90
N LEU A 306 -2.96 -9.18 -4.54
CA LEU A 306 -3.62 -10.37 -5.07
C LEU A 306 -4.40 -11.08 -3.96
N VAL A 307 -3.74 -11.45 -2.86
CA VAL A 307 -4.40 -12.16 -1.74
C VAL A 307 -5.52 -11.33 -1.11
N LEU A 308 -5.32 -10.02 -0.94
CA LEU A 308 -6.35 -9.13 -0.40
C LEU A 308 -7.59 -9.08 -1.29
N ILE A 309 -7.42 -8.93 -2.61
CA ILE A 309 -8.54 -8.90 -3.57
C ILE A 309 -9.26 -10.24 -3.59
N VAL A 310 -8.55 -11.36 -3.62
CA VAL A 310 -9.15 -12.69 -3.56
C VAL A 310 -9.98 -12.86 -2.29
N SER A 311 -9.49 -12.37 -1.15
CA SER A 311 -10.20 -12.37 0.12
C SER A 311 -11.46 -11.48 0.14
N TYR A 312 -11.58 -10.53 -0.78
CA TYR A 312 -12.78 -9.71 -0.96
C TYR A 312 -13.80 -10.34 -1.91
N LEU A 313 -13.32 -10.93 -3.01
CA LEU A 313 -14.17 -11.44 -4.09
C LEU A 313 -14.77 -12.81 -3.78
N HIS A 314 -14.07 -13.62 -2.99
CA HIS A 314 -14.49 -14.96 -2.63
C HIS A 314 -14.97 -15.01 -1.16
N ASP A 315 -15.59 -16.14 -0.81
CA ASP A 315 -15.93 -16.45 0.57
C ASP A 315 -14.67 -16.65 1.45
N ASP A 316 -14.87 -17.04 2.71
CA ASP A 316 -13.81 -17.17 3.72
C ASP A 316 -12.66 -18.12 3.34
N LYS A 317 -12.71 -18.79 2.17
CA LYS A 317 -11.75 -19.80 1.71
C LYS A 317 -11.20 -19.61 0.30
N GLY A 318 -11.59 -18.60 -0.48
CA GLY A 318 -11.09 -18.46 -1.87
C GLY A 318 -9.56 -18.29 -2.01
N TRP A 319 -8.87 -17.91 -0.93
CA TRP A 319 -7.41 -17.90 -0.88
C TRP A 319 -6.79 -19.32 -0.88
N LEU A 320 -7.55 -20.39 -0.65
CA LEU A 320 -7.07 -21.78 -0.79
C LEU A 320 -6.71 -22.10 -2.25
N ASP A 321 -7.41 -21.53 -3.22
CA ASP A 321 -7.11 -21.72 -4.64
C ASP A 321 -5.70 -21.24 -4.99
N LEU A 322 -5.19 -20.23 -4.26
CA LEU A 322 -3.83 -19.71 -4.41
C LEU A 322 -2.75 -20.66 -3.90
N ILE A 323 -3.12 -21.56 -2.98
CA ILE A 323 -2.25 -22.58 -2.39
C ILE A 323 -2.22 -23.81 -3.30
N SER A 324 -3.38 -24.18 -3.86
CA SER A 324 -3.56 -25.31 -4.78
C SER A 324 -2.92 -25.09 -6.16
N LEU A 325 -2.35 -23.90 -6.44
CA LEU A 325 -1.62 -23.58 -7.67
C LEU A 325 -0.38 -24.47 -7.90
N ASP A 326 0.07 -25.20 -6.88
CA ASP A 326 1.25 -26.09 -6.96
C ASP A 326 0.90 -27.59 -6.95
N SER A 327 -0.36 -27.97 -6.70
CA SER A 327 -0.73 -29.38 -6.60
C SER A 327 -0.89 -30.01 -7.99
N SER A 328 0.20 -30.58 -8.50
CA SER A 328 0.22 -31.53 -9.62
C SER A 328 -0.41 -32.88 -9.25
N VAL A 329 -1.58 -32.88 -8.61
CA VAL A 329 -2.30 -34.10 -8.21
C VAL A 329 -3.63 -34.13 -8.95
N GLY A 330 -3.60 -34.56 -10.21
CA GLY A 330 -4.80 -34.81 -11.00
C GLY A 330 -4.51 -34.90 -12.49
N ASN A 331 -4.52 -36.10 -13.05
CA ASN A 331 -4.44 -36.36 -14.48
C ASN A 331 -5.63 -35.73 -15.22
N SER A 332 -5.45 -34.53 -15.77
CA SER A 332 -6.04 -34.03 -17.02
C SER A 332 -5.75 -32.53 -17.12
N CYS A 333 -5.24 -32.09 -18.28
CA CYS A 333 -4.72 -30.74 -18.55
C CYS A 333 -3.30 -30.50 -18.00
N GLN A 334 -2.32 -30.83 -18.84
CA GLN A 334 -0.99 -30.25 -18.77
C GLN A 334 -1.13 -28.72 -18.88
N LEU A 335 -1.13 -28.02 -17.74
CA LEU A 335 -0.94 -26.58 -17.71
C LEU A 335 0.51 -26.29 -18.14
N PRO A 336 0.74 -25.39 -19.09
CA PRO A 336 2.09 -24.97 -19.43
C PRO A 336 2.65 -24.10 -18.30
N ASN A 337 3.78 -24.53 -17.74
CA ASN A 337 4.65 -23.86 -16.75
C ASN A 337 4.11 -23.78 -15.30
N SER A 338 4.78 -24.49 -14.40
CA SER A 338 4.70 -24.23 -12.95
C SER A 338 5.05 -22.76 -12.68
N LEU A 339 4.30 -22.10 -11.77
CA LEU A 339 4.61 -20.74 -11.34
C LEU A 339 6.08 -20.60 -10.90
N SER A 340 6.72 -19.48 -11.22
CA SER A 340 8.09 -19.22 -10.79
C SER A 340 8.18 -19.15 -9.27
N ASP A 341 9.32 -19.56 -8.71
CA ASP A 341 9.57 -19.53 -7.27
C ASP A 341 9.40 -18.11 -6.69
N CYS A 342 9.72 -17.06 -7.47
CA CYS A 342 9.48 -15.67 -7.08
C CYS A 342 7.98 -15.35 -6.92
N THR A 343 7.15 -15.76 -7.88
CA THR A 343 5.69 -15.56 -7.81
C THR A 343 5.11 -16.32 -6.62
N LYS A 344 5.52 -17.58 -6.40
CA LYS A 344 5.11 -18.38 -5.25
C LYS A 344 5.49 -17.73 -3.92
N LEU A 345 6.73 -17.24 -3.83
CA LEU A 345 7.24 -16.52 -2.65
C LEU A 345 6.39 -15.29 -2.34
N CYS A 346 6.07 -14.47 -3.35
CA CYS A 346 5.26 -13.27 -3.16
C CYS A 346 3.83 -13.61 -2.71
N ILE A 347 3.22 -14.68 -3.24
CA ILE A 347 1.91 -15.17 -2.80
C ILE A 347 1.99 -15.66 -1.35
N CYS A 348 3.02 -16.43 -0.98
CA CYS A 348 3.24 -16.86 0.40
C CYS A 348 3.34 -15.67 1.36
N MET A 349 4.09 -14.63 0.98
CA MET A 349 4.17 -13.39 1.76
C MET A 349 2.82 -12.68 1.86
N GLY A 350 2.02 -12.67 0.79
CA GLY A 350 0.66 -12.13 0.80
C GLY A 350 -0.26 -12.87 1.77
N LEU A 351 -0.24 -14.21 1.73
CA LEU A 351 -1.03 -15.09 2.61
C LEU A 351 -0.65 -14.90 4.09
N LEU A 352 0.64 -14.94 4.40
CA LEU A 352 1.14 -14.74 5.77
C LEU A 352 0.80 -13.36 6.35
N ASN A 353 0.69 -12.32 5.52
CA ASN A 353 0.31 -10.98 5.96
C ASN A 353 -1.20 -10.75 6.07
N THR A 354 -2.02 -11.58 5.41
CA THR A 354 -3.46 -11.34 5.27
C THR A 354 -4.30 -12.28 6.14
N LEU A 355 -3.92 -13.56 6.21
CA LEU A 355 -4.73 -14.58 6.87
C LEU A 355 -4.67 -14.45 8.39
N THR A 356 -5.81 -14.71 9.03
CA THR A 356 -5.91 -14.83 10.49
C THR A 356 -5.29 -16.13 10.99
N THR A 357 -4.98 -16.22 12.29
CA THR A 357 -4.50 -17.45 12.93
C THR A 357 -5.40 -18.64 12.65
N GLY A 358 -6.72 -18.48 12.76
CA GLY A 358 -7.69 -19.55 12.47
C GLY A 358 -7.65 -20.02 11.02
N GLN A 359 -7.49 -19.10 10.06
CA GLN A 359 -7.35 -19.45 8.64
C GLN A 359 -6.02 -20.17 8.36
N LEU A 360 -4.92 -19.71 8.96
CA LEU A 360 -3.59 -20.35 8.82
C LEU A 360 -3.55 -21.78 9.40
N LEU A 361 -4.35 -22.05 10.42
CA LEU A 361 -4.48 -23.38 11.03
C LEU A 361 -5.54 -24.25 10.35
N SER A 362 -6.36 -23.68 9.47
CA SER A 362 -7.35 -24.45 8.73
C SER A 362 -6.67 -25.41 7.74
N LEU A 363 -7.35 -26.53 7.46
CA LEU A 363 -6.85 -27.55 6.55
C LEU A 363 -7.04 -27.14 5.10
N THR A 364 -6.03 -27.41 4.28
CA THR A 364 -6.14 -27.43 2.82
C THR A 364 -6.92 -28.66 2.35
N ASP A 365 -7.20 -28.75 1.05
CA ASP A 365 -7.87 -29.91 0.44
C ASP A 365 -7.08 -31.22 0.62
N CYS A 366 -5.76 -31.14 0.81
CA CYS A 366 -4.91 -32.30 1.10
C CYS A 366 -4.83 -32.64 2.59
N GLY A 367 -5.65 -32.02 3.44
CA GLY A 367 -5.70 -32.30 4.88
C GLY A 367 -4.49 -31.77 5.67
N THR A 368 -3.65 -30.94 5.06
CA THR A 368 -2.50 -30.32 5.72
C THR A 368 -2.86 -28.90 6.15
N PRO A 369 -2.50 -28.45 7.36
CA PRO A 369 -2.70 -27.06 7.76
C PRO A 369 -2.00 -26.09 6.81
N VAL A 370 -2.66 -24.98 6.49
CA VAL A 370 -2.17 -23.97 5.54
C VAL A 370 -0.78 -23.46 5.91
N ILE A 371 -0.53 -23.16 7.18
CA ILE A 371 0.77 -22.68 7.65
C ILE A 371 1.90 -23.69 7.42
N CYS A 372 1.62 -24.99 7.48
CA CYS A 372 2.60 -26.04 7.16
C CYS A 372 2.89 -26.07 5.68
N HIS A 373 1.86 -25.96 4.84
CA HIS A 373 2.05 -25.91 3.39
C HIS A 373 2.93 -24.70 2.99
N LEU A 374 2.65 -23.52 3.55
CA LEU A 374 3.45 -22.31 3.30
C LEU A 374 4.90 -22.48 3.77
N PHE A 375 5.11 -23.09 4.94
CA PHE A 375 6.45 -23.36 5.45
C PHE A 375 7.26 -24.27 4.52
N GLN A 376 6.67 -25.39 4.08
CA GLN A 376 7.32 -26.32 3.17
C GLN A 376 7.62 -25.68 1.81
N GLN A 377 6.71 -24.86 1.29
CA GLN A 377 7.00 -24.08 0.08
C GLN A 377 8.18 -23.11 0.27
N LEU A 378 8.24 -22.38 1.39
CA LEU A 378 9.33 -21.43 1.66
C LEU A 378 10.68 -22.14 1.81
N LEU A 379 10.73 -23.30 2.45
CA LEU A 379 11.95 -24.13 2.52
C LEU A 379 12.38 -24.61 1.14
N ALA A 380 11.45 -25.10 0.32
CA ALA A 380 11.74 -25.54 -1.03
C ALA A 380 12.29 -24.40 -1.91
N ILE A 381 11.70 -23.21 -1.84
CA ILE A 381 12.17 -22.01 -2.54
C ILE A 381 13.56 -21.61 -2.03
N SER A 382 13.77 -21.59 -0.71
CA SER A 382 15.07 -21.26 -0.11
C SER A 382 16.19 -22.17 -0.61
N PHE A 383 15.90 -23.46 -0.71
CA PHE A 383 16.89 -24.45 -1.16
C PHE A 383 17.27 -24.21 -2.63
N ARG A 384 16.29 -23.96 -3.50
CA ARG A 384 16.49 -23.75 -4.95
C ARG A 384 17.14 -22.41 -5.30
N SER A 385 16.89 -21.37 -4.50
CA SER A 385 17.31 -19.99 -4.77
C SER A 385 18.49 -19.50 -3.92
N SER A 386 19.27 -20.42 -3.35
CA SER A 386 20.36 -20.14 -2.40
C SER A 386 21.49 -19.25 -2.95
N THR A 387 21.62 -19.13 -4.27
CA THR A 387 22.63 -18.28 -4.93
C THR A 387 22.08 -16.90 -5.33
N GLU A 388 20.78 -16.71 -5.30
CA GLU A 388 20.10 -15.48 -5.73
C GLU A 388 19.86 -14.55 -4.55
N SER A 389 20.76 -13.59 -4.34
CA SER A 389 20.75 -12.69 -3.17
C SER A 389 19.39 -12.03 -2.86
N ASN A 390 18.65 -11.62 -3.90
CA ASN A 390 17.32 -11.02 -3.75
C ASN A 390 16.28 -12.03 -3.26
N MET A 391 16.33 -13.27 -3.77
CA MET A 391 15.46 -14.37 -3.35
C MET A 391 15.80 -14.87 -1.95
N VAL A 392 17.10 -15.00 -1.61
CA VAL A 392 17.54 -15.37 -0.25
C VAL A 392 17.01 -14.36 0.77
N LEU A 393 17.17 -13.06 0.50
CA LEU A 393 16.65 -12.02 1.38
C LEU A 393 15.13 -12.06 1.50
N ALA A 394 14.41 -12.20 0.40
CA ALA A 394 12.95 -12.23 0.41
C ALA A 394 12.39 -13.48 1.10
N THR A 395 12.99 -14.65 0.87
CA THR A 395 12.62 -15.90 1.55
C THR A 395 12.92 -15.80 3.05
N THR A 396 14.04 -15.21 3.45
CA THR A 396 14.35 -14.97 4.87
C THR A 396 13.33 -14.02 5.53
N ARG A 397 12.89 -12.96 4.82
CA ARG A 397 11.81 -12.07 5.28
C ARG A 397 10.47 -12.79 5.38
N ALA A 398 10.15 -13.68 4.43
CA ALA A 398 8.94 -14.50 4.47
C ALA A 398 8.96 -15.49 5.65
N MET A 399 10.11 -16.12 5.92
CA MET A 399 10.32 -16.97 7.09
C MET A 399 10.21 -16.17 8.40
N GLN A 400 10.67 -14.91 8.41
CA GLN A 400 10.47 -14.02 9.56
C GLN A 400 8.98 -13.73 9.81
N LEU A 401 8.19 -13.49 8.76
CA LEU A 401 6.74 -13.34 8.88
C LEU A 401 6.10 -14.64 9.39
N LEU A 402 6.45 -15.79 8.81
CA LEU A 402 5.95 -17.09 9.23
C LEU A 402 6.25 -17.39 10.70
N SER A 403 7.48 -17.13 11.16
CA SER A 403 7.86 -17.34 12.56
C SER A 403 7.04 -16.48 13.54
N ARG A 404 6.59 -15.29 13.13
CA ARG A 404 5.66 -14.47 13.92
C ARG A 404 4.26 -15.06 13.95
N CYS A 405 3.79 -15.62 12.84
CA CYS A 405 2.52 -16.32 12.79
C CYS A 405 2.54 -17.52 13.73
N LEU A 406 3.60 -18.35 13.67
CA LEU A 406 3.80 -19.49 14.59
C LEU A 406 3.77 -19.05 16.06
N LEU A 407 4.50 -17.98 16.40
CA LEU A 407 4.49 -17.43 17.76
C LEU A 407 3.07 -17.03 18.20
N THR A 408 2.33 -16.35 17.31
CA THR A 408 0.94 -15.93 17.59
C THR A 408 0.02 -17.14 17.80
N CYS A 409 0.16 -18.21 16.99
CA CYS A 409 -0.62 -19.44 17.16
C CYS A 409 -0.46 -20.01 18.57
N VAL A 410 0.79 -20.21 19.01
CA VAL A 410 1.09 -20.78 20.33
C VAL A 410 0.65 -19.84 21.46
N GLN A 411 0.83 -18.53 21.30
CA GLN A 411 0.38 -17.54 22.31
C GLN A 411 -1.14 -17.55 22.51
N ASN A 412 -1.91 -17.91 21.48
CA ASN A 412 -3.36 -18.07 21.57
C ASN A 412 -3.79 -19.44 22.10
N GLY A 413 -2.84 -20.37 22.33
CA GLY A 413 -3.12 -21.74 22.75
C GLY A 413 -3.51 -22.69 21.61
N ASP A 414 -3.32 -22.26 20.35
CA ASP A 414 -3.74 -23.01 19.17
C ASP A 414 -2.54 -23.70 18.48
N GLY A 415 -2.73 -24.95 18.05
CA GLY A 415 -1.79 -25.63 17.14
C GLY A 415 -0.41 -25.95 17.73
N SER A 416 -0.27 -26.09 19.05
CA SER A 416 1.01 -26.34 19.72
C SER A 416 1.78 -27.55 19.16
N ASP A 417 1.10 -28.69 18.95
CA ASP A 417 1.73 -29.90 18.39
C ASP A 417 2.24 -29.67 16.96
N LEU A 418 1.46 -28.95 16.16
CA LEU A 418 1.80 -28.59 14.79
C LEU A 418 3.01 -27.66 14.75
N VAL A 419 3.02 -26.62 15.58
CA VAL A 419 4.13 -25.68 15.64
C VAL A 419 5.40 -26.39 16.14
N SER A 420 5.26 -27.29 17.11
CA SER A 420 6.38 -28.08 17.63
C SER A 420 7.04 -28.94 16.56
N SER A 421 6.28 -29.52 15.63
CA SER A 421 6.88 -30.33 14.55
C SER A 421 7.68 -29.50 13.55
N MET A 422 7.34 -28.22 13.37
CA MET A 422 8.03 -27.30 12.44
C MET A 422 9.32 -26.69 13.02
N LEU A 423 9.48 -26.70 14.36
CA LEU A 423 10.57 -25.97 15.02
C LEU A 423 11.97 -26.45 14.59
N THR A 424 12.16 -27.76 14.42
CA THR A 424 13.47 -28.34 14.07
C THR A 424 13.93 -27.83 12.70
N GLU A 425 13.10 -27.98 11.66
CA GLU A 425 13.38 -27.50 10.31
C GLU A 425 13.55 -25.96 10.28
N ALA A 426 12.78 -25.23 11.08
CA ALA A 426 12.90 -23.77 11.17
C ALA A 426 14.23 -23.34 11.81
N LEU A 427 14.72 -24.08 12.80
CA LEU A 427 16.03 -23.85 13.41
C LEU A 427 17.18 -24.19 12.45
N GLU A 428 17.05 -25.26 11.66
CA GLU A 428 18.02 -25.60 10.61
C GLU A 428 18.10 -24.49 9.54
N PHE A 429 16.96 -23.97 9.11
CA PHE A 429 16.91 -22.80 8.24
C PHE A 429 17.65 -21.61 8.85
N VAL A 430 17.38 -21.27 10.12
CA VAL A 430 18.03 -20.13 10.78
C VAL A 430 19.55 -20.34 10.89
N TRP A 431 19.98 -21.56 11.23
CA TRP A 431 21.39 -21.89 11.41
C TRP A 431 22.22 -21.61 10.15
N THR A 432 21.64 -21.86 8.99
CA THR A 432 22.30 -21.59 7.69
C THR A 432 22.30 -20.12 7.28
N HIS A 433 21.48 -19.27 7.90
CA HIS A 433 21.29 -17.86 7.50
C HIS A 433 21.74 -16.83 8.54
N VAL A 434 21.93 -17.22 9.80
CA VAL A 434 22.24 -16.29 10.91
C VAL A 434 23.57 -15.56 10.73
N ASP A 435 24.55 -16.22 10.10
CA ASP A 435 25.89 -15.69 9.80
C ASP A 435 26.08 -15.41 8.31
N HIS A 436 24.99 -15.25 7.55
CA HIS A 436 25.05 -14.94 6.12
C HIS A 436 25.83 -13.64 5.85
N TYR A 437 26.51 -13.54 4.69
CA TYR A 437 27.37 -12.39 4.40
C TYR A 437 26.59 -11.06 4.28
N MET A 438 25.36 -11.12 3.75
CA MET A 438 24.46 -9.96 3.65
C MET A 438 23.86 -9.59 5.02
N ASP A 439 24.09 -8.35 5.46
CA ASP A 439 23.59 -7.85 6.74
C ASP A 439 22.07 -7.96 6.89
N SER A 440 21.32 -7.58 5.84
CA SER A 440 19.85 -7.68 5.82
C SER A 440 19.33 -9.10 6.02
N VAL A 441 20.06 -10.12 5.54
CA VAL A 441 19.70 -11.53 5.70
C VAL A 441 19.94 -11.95 7.16
N ARG A 442 21.11 -11.63 7.72
CA ARG A 442 21.40 -11.91 9.14
C ARG A 442 20.37 -11.27 10.05
N HIS A 443 20.02 -10.01 9.80
CA HIS A 443 19.10 -9.27 10.64
C HIS A 443 17.69 -9.88 10.62
N ALA A 444 17.24 -10.37 9.46
CA ALA A 444 15.97 -11.09 9.32
C ALA A 444 16.03 -12.47 9.99
N ALA A 445 17.11 -13.24 9.80
CA ALA A 445 17.33 -14.55 10.41
C ALA A 445 17.41 -14.49 11.95
N GLN A 446 18.06 -13.46 12.51
CA GLN A 446 18.02 -13.17 13.94
C GLN A 446 16.60 -12.88 14.43
N GLY A 447 15.80 -12.18 13.61
CA GLY A 447 14.38 -11.98 13.87
C GLY A 447 13.59 -13.30 13.90
N VAL A 448 13.87 -14.22 12.97
CA VAL A 448 13.30 -15.58 12.97
C VAL A 448 13.68 -16.29 14.27
N LEU A 449 14.98 -16.35 14.61
CA LEU A 449 15.49 -17.00 15.82
C LEU A 449 14.81 -16.45 17.09
N ALA A 450 14.71 -15.12 17.21
CA ALA A 450 14.09 -14.48 18.35
C ALA A 450 12.61 -14.87 18.51
N ASN A 451 11.88 -15.07 17.41
CA ASN A 451 10.51 -15.56 17.47
C ASN A 451 10.47 -17.04 17.85
N LEU A 452 11.31 -17.89 17.25
CA LEU A 452 11.36 -19.34 17.55
C LEU A 452 11.71 -19.61 19.01
N VAL A 453 12.65 -18.86 19.60
CA VAL A 453 12.99 -18.98 21.03
C VAL A 453 11.79 -18.64 21.91
N LYS A 454 11.04 -17.58 21.58
CA LYS A 454 9.80 -17.23 22.30
C LYS A 454 8.72 -18.29 22.12
N THR A 455 8.60 -18.86 20.93
CA THR A 455 7.66 -19.94 20.63
C THR A 455 7.97 -21.16 21.48
N GLY A 456 9.22 -21.63 21.49
CA GLY A 456 9.65 -22.77 22.31
C GLY A 456 9.48 -22.52 23.81
N ALA A 457 9.75 -21.30 24.29
CA ALA A 457 9.50 -20.94 25.69
C ALA A 457 8.00 -21.00 26.05
N THR A 458 7.13 -20.57 25.12
CA THR A 458 5.67 -20.58 25.33
C THR A 458 5.13 -22.02 25.33
N LEU A 459 5.59 -22.86 24.39
CA LEU A 459 5.23 -24.30 24.35
C LEU A 459 5.64 -25.06 25.62
N ARG A 460 6.70 -24.64 26.31
CA ARG A 460 7.12 -25.25 27.58
C ARG A 460 6.21 -24.85 28.75
N SER A 461 5.52 -23.71 28.64
CA SER A 461 4.68 -23.15 29.71
C SER A 461 3.21 -23.59 29.65
N THR A 462 2.79 -24.10 28.49
CA THR A 462 1.51 -24.81 28.26
C THR A 462 1.67 -26.28 28.58
#